data_AF-A0A1Q9CQ49-F1
#
_entry.id   AF-A0A1Q9CQ49-F1
#
_cell.length_a   1.000
_cell.length_b   1.000
_cell.length_c   1.000
_cell.angle_alpha   90.00
_cell.angle_beta   90.00
_cell.angle_gamma   90.00
#
_symmetry.space_group_name_H-M   'P 1'
#
loop_
_entity.id
_entity.type
_entity.pdbx_description
1 polymer ?
#
loop_
_entity_poly.entity_id
_entity_poly.type
_entity_poly.pdbx_seq_one_letter_code
_entity_poly.pdbx_strand_id
1 'polypeptide(L)'
;MPEVMAEQFAGLSKACADKAASSGSDVHRWQHEQHSGRTESFVLFYEALALQPRETLEALAKFLQLEVSLTEEQIAEWQGVTKPGERCQISSYPPWIASYLSSILQKELPEDLRGHWASCAGNVSWAPEPCPRGTELEVHNESRHGDICRRSRDYMCPNMCRQLVDAPYCAGKEQEDPCRAAAAAATWQDMLVPNPHTPWVISTYYEASSKKDGREDARQLTLATWAQHWQRAGWKTRVLGLVDAQKSPFYKQLLVKFAQIPLGQNPEYEKACYFRYLAMSEAGGGWMSDYDTLPLHFPATSDLVGNGRFTVLQGHIPALMSGSQEEWARMSRLLVESAVMLTRQTPMPALVSDMHAMAGLVDKSGLKNKSEDALNSFYMVADAKDYVRTLKRPTSSLICRRFTFFRLAIHVSHASLAAGLALKDADVETQRPHFMNQTMERFWECLEMENP
;
A
#
# COMPACT_ATOMS: atom_id res chain seq x y z
N MET A 1 -4.78 27.06 -11.10
CA MET A 1 -5.23 25.70 -10.73
C MET A 1 -6.75 25.53 -10.75
N PRO A 2 -7.59 26.48 -10.26
CA PRO A 2 -9.06 26.34 -10.32
C PRO A 2 -9.62 26.25 -11.75
N GLU A 3 -9.11 27.05 -12.69
CA GLU A 3 -9.56 27.06 -14.09
C GLU A 3 -9.28 25.74 -14.84
N VAL A 4 -8.13 25.10 -14.57
CA VAL A 4 -7.75 23.86 -15.27
C VAL A 4 -8.66 22.70 -14.86
N MET A 5 -9.06 22.62 -13.58
CA MET A 5 -10.05 21.63 -13.17
C MET A 5 -11.45 21.98 -13.65
N ALA A 6 -11.85 23.27 -13.64
CA ALA A 6 -13.14 23.68 -14.20
C ALA A 6 -13.26 23.36 -15.71
N GLU A 7 -12.20 23.55 -16.49
CA GLU A 7 -12.13 23.13 -17.90
C GLU A 7 -12.18 21.60 -18.07
N GLN A 8 -11.50 20.84 -17.20
CA GLN A 8 -11.56 19.37 -17.22
C GLN A 8 -12.97 18.85 -16.87
N PHE A 9 -13.64 19.47 -15.89
CA PHE A 9 -15.02 19.12 -15.52
C PHE A 9 -16.05 19.54 -16.59
N ALA A 10 -15.88 20.70 -17.21
CA ALA A 10 -16.70 21.13 -18.35
C ALA A 10 -16.51 20.23 -19.58
N GLY A 11 -15.27 19.77 -19.82
CA GLY A 11 -14.95 18.79 -20.86
C GLY A 11 -15.63 17.43 -20.62
N LEU A 12 -15.69 16.97 -19.37
CA LEU A 12 -16.38 15.73 -18.97
C LEU A 12 -17.91 15.83 -19.15
N SER A 13 -18.51 16.95 -18.74
CA SER A 13 -19.96 17.24 -18.95
C SER A 13 -20.34 17.17 -20.43
N LYS A 14 -19.55 17.83 -21.29
CA LYS A 14 -19.77 17.84 -22.74
C LYS A 14 -19.61 16.46 -23.38
N ALA A 15 -18.60 15.69 -23.00
CA ALA A 15 -18.38 14.34 -23.50
C ALA A 15 -19.54 13.38 -23.15
N CYS A 16 -20.16 13.54 -21.99
CA CYS A 16 -21.35 12.78 -21.60
C CYS A 16 -22.59 13.19 -22.41
N ALA A 17 -22.81 14.50 -22.60
CA ALA A 17 -23.93 15.02 -23.39
C ALA A 17 -23.86 14.61 -24.88
N ASP A 18 -22.68 14.67 -25.49
CA ASP A 18 -22.47 14.29 -26.89
C ASP A 18 -22.71 12.78 -27.12
N LYS A 19 -22.38 11.95 -26.13
CA LYS A 19 -22.58 10.49 -26.20
C LYS A 19 -24.06 10.12 -26.06
N ALA A 20 -24.80 10.81 -25.19
CA ALA A 20 -26.24 10.64 -25.01
C ALA A 20 -27.06 11.09 -26.24
N ALA A 21 -26.59 12.11 -26.97
CA ALA A 21 -27.22 12.57 -28.20
C ALA A 21 -27.02 11.60 -29.39
N SER A 22 -25.97 10.78 -29.36
CA SER A 22 -25.59 9.88 -30.47
C SER A 22 -26.27 8.50 -30.45
N SER A 23 -26.89 8.08 -29.34
CA SER A 23 -27.50 6.76 -29.18
C SER A 23 -28.97 6.73 -29.63
N GLY A 24 -29.21 7.07 -30.90
CA GLY A 24 -30.48 6.81 -31.57
C GLY A 24 -30.64 5.32 -31.89
N SER A 25 -31.59 4.66 -31.21
CA SER A 25 -32.23 3.39 -31.58
C SER A 25 -31.32 2.17 -31.88
N ASP A 26 -30.88 1.44 -30.85
CA ASP A 26 -30.89 -0.04 -30.86
C ASP A 26 -30.59 -0.62 -29.45
N VAL A 27 -31.61 -0.68 -28.60
CA VAL A 27 -31.47 -1.04 -27.17
C VAL A 27 -31.47 -2.56 -26.92
N HIS A 28 -31.81 -3.40 -27.90
CA HIS A 28 -32.05 -4.83 -27.64
C HIS A 28 -30.91 -5.80 -27.96
N ARG A 29 -29.80 -5.38 -28.57
CA ARG A 29 -28.69 -6.32 -28.93
C ARG A 29 -27.50 -6.29 -27.97
N TRP A 30 -27.49 -5.41 -26.97
CA TRP A 30 -26.32 -5.18 -26.10
C TRP A 30 -26.36 -5.88 -24.73
N GLN A 31 -27.38 -6.72 -24.47
CA GLN A 31 -27.60 -7.30 -23.13
C GLN A 31 -26.87 -8.61 -22.84
N HIS A 32 -25.96 -9.11 -23.70
CA HIS A 32 -25.37 -10.44 -23.51
C HIS A 32 -23.83 -10.50 -23.35
N GLU A 33 -23.09 -9.39 -23.34
CA GLU A 33 -21.61 -9.44 -23.35
C GLU A 33 -20.83 -8.58 -22.34
N GLN A 34 -21.44 -7.99 -21.30
CA GLN A 34 -20.66 -7.22 -20.31
C GLN A 34 -21.11 -7.51 -18.87
N HIS A 35 -20.76 -8.68 -18.35
CA HIS A 35 -20.64 -8.87 -16.90
C HIS A 35 -19.30 -8.30 -16.42
N SER A 36 -19.29 -7.03 -16.00
CA SER A 36 -18.38 -6.56 -14.96
C SER A 36 -19.07 -5.46 -14.16
N GLY A 37 -19.30 -5.71 -12.86
CA GLY A 37 -20.01 -4.82 -11.93
C GLY A 37 -19.20 -3.58 -11.53
N ARG A 38 -18.66 -2.83 -12.51
CA ARG A 38 -17.69 -1.75 -12.28
C ARG A 38 -18.27 -0.33 -12.42
N THR A 39 -19.59 -0.16 -12.44
CA THR A 39 -20.22 1.14 -12.80
C THR A 39 -21.17 1.73 -11.78
N GLU A 40 -21.53 1.05 -10.69
CA GLU A 40 -22.72 1.47 -9.90
C GLU A 40 -22.44 2.62 -8.92
N SER A 41 -21.24 2.76 -8.37
CA SER A 41 -20.95 3.79 -7.37
C SER A 41 -20.80 5.21 -7.94
N PHE A 42 -20.40 5.34 -9.21
CA PHE A 42 -20.37 6.64 -9.88
C PHE A 42 -21.75 7.09 -10.34
N VAL A 43 -22.64 6.15 -10.71
CA VAL A 43 -24.04 6.45 -11.03
C VAL A 43 -24.71 7.19 -9.87
N LEU A 44 -24.39 6.83 -8.63
CA LEU A 44 -24.97 7.43 -7.43
C LEU A 44 -24.44 8.84 -7.12
N PHE A 45 -23.15 9.11 -7.35
CA PHE A 45 -22.63 10.49 -7.25
C PHE A 45 -23.32 11.39 -8.27
N TYR A 46 -23.53 10.89 -9.49
CA TYR A 46 -24.26 11.62 -10.53
C TYR A 46 -25.77 11.73 -10.25
N GLU A 47 -26.38 10.78 -9.56
CA GLU A 47 -27.78 10.87 -9.11
C GLU A 47 -27.94 11.86 -7.95
N ALA A 48 -27.03 11.87 -6.98
CA ALA A 48 -27.00 12.88 -5.92
C ALA A 48 -26.71 14.28 -6.49
N LEU A 49 -25.79 14.38 -7.45
CA LEU A 49 -25.52 15.60 -8.21
C LEU A 49 -26.72 16.03 -9.05
N ALA A 50 -27.50 15.10 -9.62
CA ALA A 50 -28.73 15.43 -10.34
C ALA A 50 -29.86 15.92 -9.41
N LEU A 51 -29.98 15.31 -8.22
CA LEU A 51 -31.04 15.61 -7.26
C LEU A 51 -30.76 16.87 -6.45
N GLN A 52 -29.52 17.08 -6.02
CA GLN A 52 -29.07 18.18 -5.16
C GLN A 52 -27.68 18.69 -5.61
N PRO A 53 -27.57 19.29 -6.81
CA PRO A 53 -26.28 19.65 -7.41
C PRO A 53 -25.51 20.67 -6.57
N ARG A 54 -26.22 21.65 -6.00
CA ARG A 54 -25.61 22.69 -5.18
C ARG A 54 -24.97 22.09 -3.94
N GLU A 55 -25.74 21.37 -3.13
CA GLU A 55 -25.30 20.81 -1.87
C GLU A 55 -24.16 19.80 -2.08
N THR A 56 -24.25 19.00 -3.13
CA THR A 56 -23.23 18.00 -3.49
C THR A 56 -21.93 18.68 -3.93
N LEU A 57 -22.00 19.70 -4.79
CA LEU A 57 -20.80 20.40 -5.28
C LEU A 57 -20.19 21.32 -4.22
N GLU A 58 -20.98 21.96 -3.37
CA GLU A 58 -20.49 22.77 -2.25
C GLU A 58 -19.84 21.90 -1.19
N ALA A 59 -20.40 20.72 -0.88
CA ALA A 59 -19.78 19.75 0.00
C ALA A 59 -18.43 19.25 -0.56
N LEU A 60 -18.39 18.94 -1.87
CA LEU A 60 -17.17 18.54 -2.55
C LEU A 60 -16.12 19.66 -2.59
N ALA A 61 -16.54 20.90 -2.89
CA ALA A 61 -15.68 22.09 -2.90
C ALA A 61 -15.06 22.35 -1.53
N LYS A 62 -15.89 22.33 -0.48
CA LYS A 62 -15.45 22.48 0.92
C LYS A 62 -14.45 21.39 1.32
N PHE A 63 -14.71 20.15 0.91
CA PHE A 63 -13.81 19.02 1.16
C PHE A 63 -12.44 19.21 0.49
N LEU A 64 -12.44 19.63 -0.78
CA LEU A 64 -11.22 19.90 -1.54
C LEU A 64 -10.53 21.22 -1.15
N GLN A 65 -11.06 21.96 -0.16
CA GLN A 65 -10.62 23.30 0.23
C GLN A 65 -10.59 24.29 -0.95
N LEU A 66 -11.53 24.12 -1.87
CA LEU A 66 -11.74 25.02 -2.98
C LEU A 66 -12.82 26.03 -2.59
N GLU A 67 -12.52 27.31 -2.78
CA GLU A 67 -13.57 28.32 -2.82
C GLU A 67 -14.29 28.19 -4.16
N VAL A 68 -15.51 27.69 -4.13
CA VAL A 68 -16.36 27.58 -5.31
C VAL A 68 -17.61 28.39 -5.05
N SER A 69 -17.80 29.46 -5.82
CA SER A 69 -19.07 30.18 -5.91
C SER A 69 -19.81 29.69 -7.15
N LEU A 70 -20.80 28.82 -6.95
CA LEU A 70 -21.63 28.33 -8.04
C LEU A 70 -22.81 29.28 -8.28
N THR A 71 -22.91 29.78 -9.50
CA THR A 71 -24.09 30.53 -9.95
C THR A 71 -25.28 29.59 -10.15
N GLU A 72 -26.50 30.11 -10.06
CA GLU A 72 -27.72 29.33 -10.36
C GLU A 72 -27.72 28.76 -11.78
N GLU A 73 -27.14 29.49 -12.75
CA GLU A 73 -26.97 29.01 -14.13
C GLU A 73 -26.05 27.79 -14.20
N GLN A 74 -24.91 27.81 -13.49
CA GLN A 74 -24.01 26.66 -13.43
C GLN A 74 -24.68 25.45 -12.77
N ILE A 75 -25.47 25.65 -11.71
CA ILE A 75 -26.21 24.58 -11.03
C ILE A 75 -27.30 24.00 -11.93
N ALA A 76 -28.01 24.85 -12.69
CA ALA A 76 -29.05 24.45 -13.62
C ALA A 76 -28.49 23.62 -14.80
N GLU A 77 -27.25 23.90 -15.25
CA GLU A 77 -26.58 23.06 -16.26
C GLU A 77 -26.43 21.61 -15.78
N TRP A 78 -26.10 21.38 -14.51
CA TRP A 78 -25.95 20.01 -13.97
C TRP A 78 -27.29 19.26 -13.81
N GLN A 79 -28.40 19.97 -13.57
CA GLN A 79 -29.74 19.37 -13.49
C GLN A 79 -30.22 18.80 -14.83
N GLY A 80 -29.61 19.20 -15.96
CA GLY A 80 -29.96 18.72 -17.30
C GLY A 80 -29.03 17.65 -17.88
N VAL A 81 -27.88 17.39 -17.26
CA VAL A 81 -26.80 16.55 -17.84
C VAL A 81 -26.96 15.07 -17.53
N THR A 82 -27.72 14.70 -16.49
CA THR A 82 -27.97 13.29 -16.14
C THR A 82 -29.46 13.06 -15.87
N LYS A 83 -30.12 12.25 -16.72
CA LYS A 83 -31.48 11.81 -16.39
C LYS A 83 -31.43 10.77 -15.26
N PRO A 84 -32.41 10.76 -14.34
CA PRO A 84 -32.54 9.69 -13.36
C PRO A 84 -32.49 8.31 -14.05
N GLY A 85 -31.53 7.46 -13.69
CA GLY A 85 -31.32 6.14 -14.28
C GLY A 85 -30.39 6.07 -15.50
N GLU A 86 -29.84 7.18 -16.02
CA GLU A 86 -28.78 7.13 -17.04
C GLU A 86 -27.42 6.83 -16.39
N ARG A 87 -26.84 5.68 -16.75
CA ARG A 87 -25.50 5.29 -16.26
C ARG A 87 -24.42 6.08 -17.00
N CYS A 88 -23.72 6.98 -16.32
CA CYS A 88 -22.43 7.49 -16.80
C CYS A 88 -21.42 6.33 -16.83
N GLN A 89 -21.22 5.73 -18.00
CA GLN A 89 -20.12 4.78 -18.23
C GLN A 89 -18.80 5.56 -18.28
N ILE A 90 -18.17 5.74 -17.11
CA ILE A 90 -16.79 6.18 -17.03
C ILE A 90 -15.94 4.91 -16.91
N SER A 91 -15.37 4.48 -18.03
CA SER A 91 -14.78 3.14 -18.20
C SER A 91 -13.38 2.96 -17.60
N SER A 92 -12.82 3.94 -16.88
CA SER A 92 -11.41 3.87 -16.49
C SER A 92 -11.04 4.86 -15.40
N TYR A 93 -11.34 4.53 -14.15
CA TYR A 93 -10.50 5.01 -13.05
C TYR A 93 -9.69 3.82 -12.50
N PRO A 94 -8.42 4.04 -12.13
CA PRO A 94 -7.67 3.08 -11.33
C PRO A 94 -8.47 2.70 -10.07
N PRO A 95 -8.58 1.41 -9.71
CA PRO A 95 -9.39 0.94 -8.58
C PRO A 95 -9.12 1.66 -7.24
N TRP A 96 -7.90 2.16 -7.04
CA TRP A 96 -7.51 2.88 -5.84
C TRP A 96 -8.17 4.28 -5.72
N ILE A 97 -8.39 5.00 -6.83
CA ILE A 97 -9.08 6.31 -6.82
C ILE A 97 -10.54 6.13 -6.40
N ALA A 98 -11.21 5.10 -6.93
CA ALA A 98 -12.59 4.79 -6.57
C ALA A 98 -12.72 4.29 -5.12
N SER A 99 -11.75 3.51 -4.64
CA SER A 99 -11.66 3.10 -3.23
C SER A 99 -11.47 4.31 -2.30
N TYR A 100 -10.63 5.27 -2.69
CA TYR A 100 -10.40 6.50 -1.94
C TYR A 100 -11.66 7.36 -1.85
N LEU A 101 -12.32 7.63 -2.98
CA LEU A 101 -13.56 8.40 -3.00
C LEU A 101 -14.68 7.72 -2.19
N SER A 102 -14.81 6.39 -2.30
CA SER A 102 -15.85 5.62 -1.59
C SER A 102 -15.70 5.68 -0.07
N SER A 103 -14.47 5.67 0.42
CA SER A 103 -14.19 5.68 1.85
C SER A 103 -14.31 7.05 2.48
N ILE A 104 -13.91 8.10 1.76
CA ILE A 104 -14.22 9.49 2.14
C ILE A 104 -15.73 9.68 2.24
N LEU A 105 -16.47 9.24 1.22
CA LEU A 105 -17.92 9.36 1.20
C LEU A 105 -18.56 8.58 2.37
N GLN A 106 -18.09 7.38 2.70
CA GLN A 106 -18.62 6.66 3.88
C GLN A 106 -18.38 7.38 5.21
N LYS A 107 -17.25 8.06 5.37
CA LYS A 107 -16.88 8.71 6.63
C LYS A 107 -17.60 10.05 6.82
N GLU A 108 -17.73 10.82 5.73
CA GLU A 108 -18.17 12.21 5.76
C GLU A 108 -19.62 12.41 5.32
N LEU A 109 -20.27 11.40 4.69
CA LEU A 109 -21.69 11.50 4.36
C LEU A 109 -22.56 11.46 5.63
N PRO A 110 -23.64 12.27 5.66
CA PRO A 110 -24.76 12.11 6.58
C PRO A 110 -25.25 10.65 6.67
N GLU A 111 -25.75 10.25 7.84
CA GLU A 111 -26.07 8.84 8.16
C GLU A 111 -27.08 8.20 7.20
N ASP A 112 -28.03 8.98 6.70
CA ASP A 112 -29.02 8.59 5.69
C ASP A 112 -28.38 8.30 4.32
N LEU A 113 -27.44 9.16 3.87
CA LEU A 113 -26.68 8.96 2.63
C LEU A 113 -25.64 7.84 2.77
N ARG A 114 -25.07 7.66 3.96
CA ARG A 114 -24.16 6.56 4.30
C ARG A 114 -24.89 5.21 4.26
N GLY A 115 -26.10 5.14 4.82
CA GLY A 115 -26.96 3.96 4.74
C GLY A 115 -27.32 3.60 3.30
N HIS A 116 -27.66 4.60 2.48
CA HIS A 116 -27.90 4.42 1.05
C HIS A 116 -26.64 3.92 0.32
N TRP A 117 -25.51 4.59 0.50
CA TRP A 117 -24.24 4.21 -0.09
C TRP A 117 -23.80 2.79 0.30
N ALA A 118 -23.92 2.42 1.58
CA ALA A 118 -23.60 1.08 2.08
C ALA A 118 -24.53 -0.01 1.51
N SER A 119 -25.81 0.30 1.33
CA SER A 119 -26.78 -0.62 0.71
C SER A 119 -26.50 -0.87 -0.77
N CYS A 120 -25.94 0.12 -1.48
CA CYS A 120 -25.59 0.01 -2.89
C CYS A 120 -24.17 -0.54 -3.13
N ALA A 121 -23.24 -0.35 -2.19
CA ALA A 121 -21.89 -0.88 -2.23
C ALA A 121 -21.81 -2.40 -2.00
N GLY A 122 -22.93 -3.07 -1.72
CA GLY A 122 -23.02 -4.50 -1.41
C GLY A 122 -22.43 -5.46 -2.45
N ASN A 123 -22.10 -4.97 -3.66
CA ASN A 123 -21.44 -5.75 -4.71
C ASN A 123 -20.14 -5.14 -5.26
N VAL A 124 -19.69 -3.98 -4.75
CA VAL A 124 -18.48 -3.33 -5.26
C VAL A 124 -17.31 -3.61 -4.32
N SER A 125 -16.66 -4.75 -4.54
CA SER A 125 -15.37 -5.06 -3.93
C SER A 125 -14.30 -4.21 -4.60
N TRP A 126 -13.90 -3.12 -3.94
CA TRP A 126 -12.79 -2.24 -4.34
C TRP A 126 -11.42 -2.81 -4.00
N ALA A 127 -11.39 -3.93 -3.30
CA ALA A 127 -10.23 -4.75 -3.17
C ALA A 127 -9.84 -5.33 -4.56
N PRO A 128 -8.56 -5.67 -4.81
CA PRO A 128 -8.21 -6.50 -5.95
C PRO A 128 -9.21 -7.67 -6.04
N GLU A 129 -9.68 -8.00 -7.24
CA GLU A 129 -10.67 -9.07 -7.45
C GLU A 129 -10.32 -10.22 -6.52
N PRO A 130 -11.21 -10.58 -5.57
CA PRO A 130 -10.86 -11.50 -4.51
C PRO A 130 -10.41 -12.83 -5.10
N CYS A 131 -10.85 -13.11 -6.33
CA CYS A 131 -10.55 -14.31 -7.08
C CYS A 131 -9.87 -14.01 -8.42
N PRO A 132 -8.95 -14.86 -8.90
CA PRO A 132 -8.43 -14.78 -10.26
C PRO A 132 -9.55 -14.83 -11.31
N ARG A 133 -9.31 -14.22 -12.48
CA ARG A 133 -10.28 -14.24 -13.58
C ARG A 133 -10.74 -15.66 -13.91
N GLY A 134 -12.06 -15.81 -14.06
CA GLY A 134 -12.70 -17.10 -14.37
C GLY A 134 -12.87 -18.01 -13.15
N THR A 135 -12.76 -17.46 -11.94
CA THR A 135 -13.10 -18.15 -10.68
C THR A 135 -14.07 -17.27 -9.88
N GLU A 136 -14.96 -17.89 -9.12
CA GLU A 136 -16.00 -17.20 -8.34
C GLU A 136 -15.71 -17.30 -6.85
N LEU A 137 -15.93 -16.22 -6.11
CA LEU A 137 -15.78 -16.21 -4.65
C LEU A 137 -16.96 -16.96 -4.02
N GLU A 138 -16.66 -18.03 -3.31
CA GLU A 138 -17.59 -18.74 -2.44
C GLU A 138 -17.27 -18.36 -0.99
N VAL A 139 -18.21 -17.65 -0.37
CA VAL A 139 -18.10 -17.20 1.03
C VAL A 139 -18.57 -18.32 1.93
N HIS A 140 -17.76 -18.67 2.91
CA HIS A 140 -18.10 -19.69 3.90
C HIS A 140 -18.27 -19.04 5.28
N ASN A 141 -19.26 -19.52 6.05
CA ASN A 141 -19.49 -19.05 7.42
C ASN A 141 -19.01 -20.05 8.49
N GLU A 142 -18.46 -21.17 8.06
CA GLU A 142 -18.04 -22.26 8.94
C GLU A 142 -16.68 -21.92 9.59
N SER A 143 -16.55 -22.14 10.90
CA SER A 143 -15.33 -21.80 11.65
C SER A 143 -14.07 -22.54 11.20
N ARG A 144 -14.19 -23.60 10.40
CA ARG A 144 -13.06 -24.43 9.95
C ARG A 144 -12.74 -24.29 8.46
N HIS A 145 -13.48 -23.46 7.73
CA HIS A 145 -13.35 -23.34 6.29
C HIS A 145 -13.38 -21.86 5.88
N GLY A 146 -12.33 -21.41 5.19
CA GLY A 146 -12.22 -20.05 4.68
C GLY A 146 -13.01 -19.83 3.40
N ASP A 147 -13.13 -18.58 3.00
CA ASP A 147 -13.64 -18.23 1.68
C ASP A 147 -12.70 -18.77 0.60
N ILE A 148 -13.27 -19.29 -0.49
CA ILE A 148 -12.50 -19.88 -1.60
C ILE A 148 -12.88 -19.25 -2.93
N CYS A 149 -11.97 -19.32 -3.88
CA CYS A 149 -12.20 -19.00 -5.28
C CYS A 149 -12.35 -20.30 -6.06
N ARG A 150 -13.57 -20.59 -6.50
CA ARG A 150 -13.90 -21.85 -7.18
C ARG A 150 -13.87 -21.70 -8.69
N ARG A 151 -13.32 -22.71 -9.37
CA ARG A 151 -13.46 -22.92 -10.81
C ARG A 151 -13.89 -24.36 -11.04
N SER A 152 -15.18 -24.58 -11.28
CA SER A 152 -15.76 -25.92 -11.41
C SER A 152 -15.52 -26.76 -10.13
N ARG A 153 -14.72 -27.83 -10.19
CA ARG A 153 -14.37 -28.67 -9.02
C ARG A 153 -13.08 -28.24 -8.32
N ASP A 154 -12.28 -27.41 -8.96
CA ASP A 154 -11.04 -26.90 -8.38
C ASP A 154 -11.33 -25.65 -7.56
N TYR A 155 -10.56 -25.44 -6.50
CA TYR A 155 -10.64 -24.24 -5.67
C TYR A 155 -9.24 -23.73 -5.33
N MET A 156 -9.16 -22.43 -5.02
CA MET A 156 -7.95 -21.79 -4.54
C MET A 156 -8.28 -20.71 -3.54
N CYS A 157 -7.29 -20.31 -2.74
CA CYS A 157 -7.48 -19.18 -1.84
C CYS A 157 -7.70 -17.85 -2.59
N PRO A 158 -8.55 -16.95 -2.05
CA PRO A 158 -8.62 -15.59 -2.52
C PRO A 158 -7.24 -14.93 -2.61
N ASN A 159 -7.05 -14.07 -3.62
CA ASN A 159 -5.82 -13.35 -3.91
C ASN A 159 -5.25 -12.66 -2.67
N MET A 160 -6.14 -12.10 -1.83
CA MET A 160 -5.81 -11.37 -0.61
C MET A 160 -5.30 -12.31 0.49
N CYS A 161 -5.94 -13.48 0.64
CA CYS A 161 -5.54 -14.51 1.59
C CYS A 161 -4.15 -15.07 1.28
N ARG A 162 -3.83 -15.26 -0.01
CA ARG A 162 -2.52 -15.77 -0.46
C ARG A 162 -1.34 -14.86 -0.13
N GLN A 163 -1.58 -13.60 0.22
CA GLN A 163 -0.54 -12.63 0.55
C GLN A 163 -0.28 -12.49 2.05
N LEU A 164 -1.06 -13.16 2.91
CA LEU A 164 -0.84 -13.19 4.35
C LEU A 164 0.29 -14.17 4.69
N VAL A 165 1.16 -13.83 5.64
CA VAL A 165 2.29 -14.69 6.04
C VAL A 165 1.81 -15.98 6.70
N ASP A 166 0.76 -15.87 7.51
CA ASP A 166 0.01 -17.00 8.07
C ASP A 166 -1.29 -17.20 7.28
N ALA A 167 -1.23 -17.23 5.94
CA ALA A 167 -2.39 -17.36 5.06
C ALA A 167 -3.32 -18.46 5.59
N PRO A 168 -4.48 -18.09 6.17
CA PRO A 168 -5.31 -19.10 6.77
C PRO A 168 -5.81 -20.00 5.66
N TYR A 169 -5.58 -21.30 5.83
CA TYR A 169 -5.85 -22.28 4.78
C TYR A 169 -7.31 -22.18 4.38
N CYS A 170 -7.57 -21.80 3.14
CA CYS A 170 -8.92 -21.80 2.60
C CYS A 170 -9.45 -23.24 2.48
N ALA A 171 -8.56 -24.25 2.51
CA ALA A 171 -8.93 -25.62 2.82
C ALA A 171 -7.83 -26.36 3.59
N GLY A 172 -8.20 -26.94 4.74
CA GLY A 172 -7.54 -28.13 5.31
C GLY A 172 -6.30 -27.93 6.17
N LYS A 173 -6.52 -27.64 7.46
CA LYS A 173 -5.99 -28.30 8.68
C LYS A 173 -6.23 -27.33 9.83
N GLU A 174 -7.06 -27.74 10.79
CA GLU A 174 -7.33 -27.14 12.12
C GLU A 174 -6.48 -25.90 12.48
N GLN A 175 -6.73 -24.77 11.84
CA GLN A 175 -6.23 -23.46 12.23
C GLN A 175 -7.42 -22.67 12.78
N GLU A 176 -7.15 -21.85 13.80
CA GLU A 176 -8.20 -21.22 14.60
C GLU A 176 -8.94 -20.08 13.86
N ASP A 177 -8.37 -19.53 12.79
CA ASP A 177 -8.96 -18.40 12.05
C ASP A 177 -8.98 -18.64 10.53
N PRO A 178 -10.08 -19.08 9.91
CA PRO A 178 -10.16 -19.27 8.45
C PRO A 178 -10.14 -17.93 7.69
N CYS A 179 -9.63 -17.92 6.43
CA CYS A 179 -9.60 -16.67 5.67
C CYS A 179 -11.01 -16.16 5.37
N ARG A 180 -11.27 -14.90 5.71
CA ARG A 180 -12.49 -14.19 5.30
C ARG A 180 -12.11 -13.09 4.32
N ALA A 181 -12.52 -13.23 3.07
CA ALA A 181 -12.30 -12.24 2.02
C ALA A 181 -12.88 -10.87 2.43
N ALA A 182 -14.00 -10.86 3.17
CA ALA A 182 -14.58 -9.63 3.73
C ALA A 182 -13.71 -8.99 4.81
N ALA A 183 -13.14 -9.76 5.74
CA ALA A 183 -12.26 -9.23 6.79
C ALA A 183 -10.92 -8.75 6.22
N ALA A 184 -10.39 -9.47 5.23
CA ALA A 184 -9.29 -8.99 4.42
C ALA A 184 -9.70 -7.68 3.75
N ALA A 185 -10.78 -7.63 2.97
CA ALA A 185 -11.22 -6.41 2.31
C ALA A 185 -11.41 -5.20 3.26
N ALA A 186 -11.97 -5.39 4.46
CA ALA A 186 -12.10 -4.33 5.46
C ALA A 186 -10.74 -3.79 5.92
N THR A 187 -9.79 -4.68 6.25
CA THR A 187 -8.41 -4.31 6.61
C THR A 187 -7.76 -3.50 5.48
N TRP A 188 -8.06 -3.84 4.22
CA TRP A 188 -7.55 -3.12 3.05
C TRP A 188 -8.25 -1.79 2.79
N GLN A 189 -9.55 -1.69 3.04
CA GLN A 189 -10.29 -0.43 2.95
C GLN A 189 -9.69 0.59 3.91
N ASP A 190 -9.46 0.21 5.17
CA ASP A 190 -8.81 1.05 6.17
C ASP A 190 -7.40 1.52 5.75
N MET A 191 -6.65 0.71 4.99
CA MET A 191 -5.32 1.07 4.49
C MET A 191 -5.33 2.08 3.34
N LEU A 192 -6.45 2.20 2.60
CA LEU A 192 -6.52 2.94 1.33
C LEU A 192 -7.33 4.23 1.42
N VAL A 193 -7.75 4.64 2.61
CA VAL A 193 -8.44 5.93 2.84
C VAL A 193 -7.44 6.98 3.31
N PRO A 194 -6.99 7.91 2.45
CA PRO A 194 -6.29 9.08 2.93
C PRO A 194 -7.16 9.91 3.88
N ASN A 195 -6.69 10.10 5.10
CA ASN A 195 -7.22 11.10 6.02
C ASN A 195 -6.61 12.48 5.66
N PRO A 196 -7.41 13.47 5.22
CA PRO A 196 -6.89 14.76 4.74
C PRO A 196 -6.32 15.67 5.84
N HIS A 197 -6.49 15.33 7.13
CA HIS A 197 -6.18 16.25 8.24
C HIS A 197 -4.84 15.99 8.94
N THR A 198 -4.17 14.88 8.65
CA THR A 198 -2.89 14.52 9.27
C THR A 198 -1.79 14.54 8.22
N PRO A 199 -0.66 15.25 8.42
CA PRO A 199 0.44 15.19 7.47
C PRO A 199 0.94 13.76 7.32
N TRP A 200 0.87 13.23 6.10
CA TRP A 200 1.25 11.86 5.77
C TRP A 200 2.77 11.75 5.75
N VAL A 201 3.38 11.36 6.87
CA VAL A 201 4.83 11.26 7.00
C VAL A 201 5.29 9.82 6.79
N ILE A 202 6.13 9.59 5.78
CA ILE A 202 6.91 8.36 5.63
C ILE A 202 8.32 8.63 6.17
N SER A 203 8.73 7.83 7.15
CA SER A 203 10.06 7.95 7.74
C SER A 203 11.02 6.95 7.10
N THR A 204 12.31 7.26 7.11
CA THR A 204 13.37 6.26 6.95
C THR A 204 14.44 6.49 8.01
N TYR A 205 15.36 5.55 8.17
CA TYR A 205 16.50 5.70 9.06
C TYR A 205 17.78 5.69 8.25
N TYR A 206 18.65 6.67 8.49
CA TYR A 206 19.91 6.76 7.80
C TYR A 206 21.00 7.30 8.72
N GLU A 207 22.12 6.61 8.74
CA GLU A 207 23.34 7.07 9.41
C GLU A 207 24.50 7.01 8.43
N ALA A 208 25.17 8.15 8.26
CA ALA A 208 26.35 8.24 7.43
C ALA A 208 27.44 7.30 7.99
N SER A 209 28.09 6.55 7.10
CA SER A 209 29.14 5.65 7.56
C SER A 209 30.36 6.46 8.00
N SER A 210 30.90 6.17 9.19
CA SER A 210 32.19 6.73 9.61
C SER A 210 33.36 6.21 8.76
N LYS A 211 33.14 5.11 8.02
CA LYS A 211 34.15 4.52 7.11
C LYS A 211 34.11 5.25 5.77
N LYS A 212 35.26 5.77 5.35
CA LYS A 212 35.47 6.29 3.99
C LYS A 212 35.65 5.14 3.01
N ASP A 213 34.55 4.46 2.67
CA ASP A 213 34.54 3.34 1.72
C ASP A 213 34.20 3.76 0.28
N GLY A 214 34.08 5.07 0.03
CA GLY A 214 33.77 5.63 -1.29
C GLY A 214 32.33 5.39 -1.75
N ARG A 215 31.47 4.81 -0.91
CA ARG A 215 30.07 4.49 -1.26
C ARG A 215 29.05 5.45 -0.66
N GLU A 216 29.51 6.41 0.14
CA GLU A 216 28.66 7.41 0.78
C GLU A 216 27.85 8.23 -0.23
N ASP A 217 28.48 8.69 -1.31
CA ASP A 217 27.78 9.44 -2.37
C ASP A 217 26.63 8.62 -2.98
N ALA A 218 26.84 7.31 -3.18
CA ALA A 218 25.80 6.42 -3.69
C ALA A 218 24.67 6.20 -2.66
N ARG A 219 24.98 6.13 -1.37
CA ARG A 219 23.96 6.04 -0.31
C ARG A 219 23.13 7.32 -0.22
N GLN A 220 23.77 8.48 -0.29
CA GLN A 220 23.10 9.78 -0.32
C GLN A 220 22.20 9.92 -1.55
N LEU A 221 22.67 9.50 -2.72
CA LEU A 221 21.84 9.44 -3.93
C LEU A 221 20.67 8.46 -3.77
N THR A 222 20.87 7.31 -3.13
CA THR A 222 19.79 6.36 -2.83
C THR A 222 18.71 7.03 -1.97
N LEU A 223 19.12 7.71 -0.90
CA LEU A 223 18.24 8.42 0.02
C LEU A 223 17.49 9.58 -0.68
N ALA A 224 18.16 10.31 -1.56
CA ALA A 224 17.56 11.37 -2.36
C ALA A 224 16.49 10.82 -3.32
N THR A 225 16.80 9.73 -4.04
CA THR A 225 15.85 9.04 -4.93
C THR A 225 14.64 8.50 -4.15
N TRP A 226 14.87 7.92 -2.97
CA TRP A 226 13.80 7.53 -2.05
C TRP A 226 12.89 8.72 -1.73
N ALA A 227 13.47 9.83 -1.24
CA ALA A 227 12.70 10.99 -0.84
C ALA A 227 11.87 11.56 -2.00
N GLN A 228 12.48 11.68 -3.18
CA GLN A 228 11.85 12.19 -4.39
C GLN A 228 10.59 11.40 -4.76
N HIS A 229 10.66 10.06 -4.81
CA HIS A 229 9.53 9.26 -5.26
C HIS A 229 8.44 9.12 -4.21
N TRP A 230 8.78 9.07 -2.92
CA TRP A 230 7.79 9.15 -1.85
C TRP A 230 7.06 10.49 -1.85
N GLN A 231 7.76 11.60 -2.08
CA GLN A 231 7.14 12.92 -2.26
C GLN A 231 6.25 12.99 -3.50
N ARG A 232 6.68 12.42 -4.63
CA ARG A 232 5.84 12.31 -5.85
C ARG A 232 4.58 11.47 -5.62
N ALA A 233 4.64 10.49 -4.73
CA ALA A 233 3.48 9.71 -4.27
C ALA A 233 2.62 10.42 -3.19
N GLY A 234 2.90 11.69 -2.89
CA GLY A 234 2.12 12.52 -1.97
C GLY A 234 2.62 12.54 -0.52
N TRP A 235 3.66 11.79 -0.16
CA TRP A 235 4.14 11.71 1.21
C TRP A 235 5.07 12.87 1.59
N LYS A 236 5.02 13.31 2.84
CA LYS A 236 6.11 14.07 3.46
C LYS A 236 7.19 13.10 3.92
N THR A 237 8.43 13.35 3.56
CA THR A 237 9.54 12.46 3.91
C THR A 237 10.26 12.97 5.17
N ARG A 238 10.66 12.03 6.03
CA ARG A 238 11.42 12.32 7.26
C ARG A 238 12.57 11.33 7.38
N VAL A 239 13.79 11.84 7.50
CA VAL A 239 14.98 11.01 7.74
C VAL A 239 15.30 11.08 9.23
N LEU A 240 15.27 9.93 9.90
CA LEU A 240 15.63 9.77 11.30
C LEU A 240 17.08 9.30 11.43
N GLY A 241 17.70 9.61 12.56
CA GLY A 241 19.07 9.20 12.85
C GLY A 241 19.29 8.71 14.29
N LEU A 242 20.54 8.50 14.64
CA LEU A 242 21.02 8.02 15.93
C LEU A 242 20.63 8.98 17.05
N VAL A 243 20.61 10.28 16.77
CA VAL A 243 20.15 11.31 17.72
C VAL A 243 18.69 11.10 18.13
N ASP A 244 17.85 10.58 17.24
CA ASP A 244 16.47 10.23 17.56
C ASP A 244 16.41 8.97 18.41
N ALA A 245 17.17 7.92 18.05
CA ALA A 245 17.25 6.69 18.83
C ALA A 245 17.78 6.92 20.26
N GLN A 246 18.73 7.85 20.44
CA GLN A 246 19.35 8.20 21.72
C GLN A 246 18.37 8.84 22.73
N LYS A 247 17.24 9.38 22.27
CA LYS A 247 16.19 9.90 23.14
C LYS A 247 15.53 8.79 23.96
N SER A 248 15.58 7.55 23.47
CA SER A 248 14.91 6.44 24.11
C SER A 248 15.57 6.00 25.42
N PRO A 249 14.80 5.77 26.50
CA PRO A 249 15.34 5.24 27.75
C PRO A 249 15.93 3.83 27.59
N PHE A 250 15.54 3.09 26.54
CA PHE A 250 16.08 1.75 26.24
C PHE A 250 17.43 1.78 25.51
N TYR A 251 17.87 2.93 24.98
CA TYR A 251 19.07 3.04 24.15
C TYR A 251 20.33 2.48 24.85
N LYS A 252 20.57 2.84 26.12
CA LYS A 252 21.73 2.34 26.88
C LYS A 252 21.66 0.83 27.12
N GLN A 253 20.47 0.28 27.34
CA GLN A 253 20.29 -1.16 27.54
C GLN A 253 20.54 -1.92 26.23
N LEU A 254 20.09 -1.36 25.11
CA LEU A 254 20.34 -1.91 23.77
C LEU A 254 21.84 -2.04 23.47
N LEU A 255 22.64 -1.02 23.80
CA LEU A 255 24.10 -1.08 23.63
C LEU A 255 24.75 -2.26 24.40
N VAL A 256 24.28 -2.55 25.61
CA VAL A 256 24.76 -3.70 26.40
C VAL A 256 24.37 -5.02 25.74
N LYS A 257 23.18 -5.10 25.12
CA LYS A 257 22.72 -6.29 24.41
C LYS A 257 23.49 -6.56 23.13
N PHE A 258 23.95 -5.53 22.41
CA PHE A 258 24.77 -5.74 21.21
C PHE A 258 26.09 -6.45 21.49
N ALA A 259 26.64 -6.37 22.71
CA ALA A 259 27.82 -7.16 23.07
C ALA A 259 27.57 -8.68 23.06
N GLN A 260 26.30 -9.11 23.04
CA GLN A 260 25.89 -10.51 23.05
C GLN A 260 25.43 -11.00 21.68
N ILE A 261 25.31 -10.11 20.68
CA ILE A 261 24.75 -10.41 19.36
C ILE A 261 25.90 -10.44 18.34
N PRO A 262 26.07 -11.53 17.57
CA PRO A 262 27.07 -11.56 16.50
C PRO A 262 26.58 -10.68 15.35
N LEU A 263 27.08 -9.45 15.27
CA LEU A 263 26.70 -8.45 14.25
C LEU A 263 27.55 -8.54 12.96
N GLY A 264 28.21 -9.67 12.73
CA GLY A 264 28.99 -9.94 11.52
C GLY A 264 30.14 -8.97 11.23
N GLN A 265 30.45 -8.80 9.95
CA GLN A 265 31.59 -8.00 9.47
C GLN A 265 31.33 -6.48 9.44
N ASN A 266 30.05 -6.07 9.48
CA ASN A 266 29.66 -4.67 9.45
C ASN A 266 28.76 -4.29 10.64
N PRO A 267 29.29 -4.37 11.88
CA PRO A 267 28.48 -4.19 13.08
C PRO A 267 27.83 -2.81 13.18
N GLU A 268 28.42 -1.77 12.60
CA GLU A 268 27.84 -0.41 12.62
C GLU A 268 26.55 -0.34 11.78
N TYR A 269 26.54 -0.98 10.60
CA TYR A 269 25.33 -1.10 9.79
C TYR A 269 24.25 -1.92 10.50
N GLU A 270 24.63 -3.06 11.09
CA GLU A 270 23.65 -3.90 11.79
C GLU A 270 23.06 -3.19 13.01
N LYS A 271 23.86 -2.44 13.79
CA LYS A 271 23.34 -1.61 14.89
C LYS A 271 22.37 -0.55 14.39
N ALA A 272 22.67 0.12 13.28
CA ALA A 272 21.79 1.11 12.67
C ALA A 272 20.42 0.49 12.34
N CYS A 273 20.39 -0.73 11.80
CA CYS A 273 19.15 -1.48 11.55
C CYS A 273 18.34 -1.77 12.82
N TYR A 274 18.95 -1.90 14.00
CA TYR A 274 18.20 -2.00 15.26
C TYR A 274 17.81 -0.63 15.84
N PHE A 275 18.63 0.41 15.64
CA PHE A 275 18.33 1.75 16.14
C PHE A 275 17.12 2.40 15.48
N ARG A 276 16.80 2.04 14.22
CA ARG A 276 15.61 2.57 13.52
C ARG A 276 14.31 2.38 14.28
N TYR A 277 14.16 1.27 15.01
CA TYR A 277 12.95 1.00 15.79
C TYR A 277 12.83 1.92 17.01
N LEU A 278 13.96 2.25 17.66
CA LEU A 278 13.98 3.25 18.73
C LEU A 278 13.71 4.64 18.17
N ALA A 279 14.38 5.01 17.08
CA ALA A 279 14.18 6.31 16.44
C ALA A 279 12.70 6.52 16.04
N MET A 280 12.04 5.51 15.48
CA MET A 280 10.62 5.58 15.15
C MET A 280 9.73 5.74 16.38
N SER A 281 10.01 4.99 17.45
CA SER A 281 9.26 5.11 18.69
C SER A 281 9.36 6.54 19.26
N GLU A 282 10.56 7.09 19.33
CA GLU A 282 10.79 8.44 19.85
C GLU A 282 10.29 9.55 18.89
N ALA A 283 10.05 9.22 17.63
CA ALA A 283 9.46 10.11 16.62
C ALA A 283 7.92 10.08 16.59
N GLY A 284 7.27 9.37 17.54
CA GLY A 284 5.82 9.25 17.67
C GLY A 284 5.20 8.07 16.91
N GLY A 285 6.00 7.14 16.40
CA GLY A 285 5.56 6.04 15.55
C GLY A 285 5.26 6.49 14.11
N GLY A 286 4.31 5.81 13.47
CA GLY A 286 3.89 6.08 12.10
C GLY A 286 4.41 5.07 11.08
N TRP A 287 4.54 5.52 9.84
CA TRP A 287 5.05 4.75 8.70
C TRP A 287 6.57 4.88 8.57
N MET A 288 7.23 3.77 8.27
CA MET A 288 8.66 3.73 7.92
C MET A 288 8.89 2.81 6.73
N SER A 289 9.79 3.20 5.84
CA SER A 289 10.35 2.33 4.82
C SER A 289 11.87 2.37 4.86
N ASP A 290 12.52 1.28 4.46
CA ASP A 290 13.93 1.35 4.14
C ASP A 290 14.17 2.28 2.94
N TYR A 291 15.31 2.98 2.95
CA TYR A 291 15.61 3.97 1.92
C TYR A 291 15.93 3.34 0.55
N ASP A 292 15.87 2.01 0.42
CA ASP A 292 15.89 1.27 -0.84
C ASP A 292 14.50 0.73 -1.25
N THR A 293 13.44 1.21 -0.60
CA THR A 293 12.05 0.84 -0.88
C THR A 293 11.27 2.04 -1.42
N LEU A 294 10.61 1.85 -2.57
CA LEU A 294 9.93 2.92 -3.32
C LEU A 294 8.42 2.68 -3.38
N PRO A 295 7.59 3.74 -3.38
CA PRO A 295 6.14 3.58 -3.47
C PRO A 295 5.76 3.12 -4.89
N LEU A 296 4.79 2.22 -4.99
CA LEU A 296 4.07 1.93 -6.23
C LEU A 296 2.65 2.49 -6.08
N HIS A 297 1.67 1.64 -5.76
CA HIS A 297 0.28 2.03 -5.56
C HIS A 297 -0.04 2.30 -4.08
N PHE A 298 0.92 2.80 -3.30
CA PHE A 298 0.72 3.04 -1.88
C PHE A 298 0.33 4.49 -1.62
N PRO A 299 -0.96 4.76 -1.35
CA PRO A 299 -1.45 6.12 -1.17
C PRO A 299 -0.91 6.70 0.13
N ALA A 300 -0.70 8.01 0.13
CA ALA A 300 -0.39 8.74 1.35
C ALA A 300 -1.57 8.66 2.32
N THR A 301 -1.34 8.05 3.50
CA THR A 301 -2.36 7.88 4.53
C THR A 301 -1.77 8.10 5.92
N SER A 302 -2.60 8.54 6.86
CA SER A 302 -2.24 8.58 8.29
C SER A 302 -2.61 7.31 9.04
N ASP A 303 -3.47 6.49 8.46
CA ASP A 303 -4.02 5.35 9.16
C ASP A 303 -2.96 4.24 9.19
N LEU A 304 -2.82 3.64 10.37
CA LEU A 304 -1.82 2.60 10.62
C LEU A 304 -2.49 1.24 10.50
N VAL A 305 -1.78 0.29 9.89
CA VAL A 305 -2.30 -1.06 9.70
C VAL A 305 -2.61 -1.72 11.04
N GLY A 306 -3.73 -2.45 11.10
CA GLY A 306 -4.10 -3.22 12.28
C GLY A 306 -4.33 -2.36 13.53
N ASN A 307 -4.94 -1.18 13.37
CA ASN A 307 -5.23 -0.24 14.46
C ASN A 307 -3.99 0.20 15.22
N GLY A 308 -2.89 0.46 14.50
CA GLY A 308 -1.63 0.88 15.09
C GLY A 308 -0.73 -0.26 15.58
N ARG A 309 -1.14 -1.52 15.45
CA ARG A 309 -0.25 -2.67 15.71
C ARG A 309 0.99 -2.62 14.81
N PHE A 310 2.13 -3.05 15.36
CA PHE A 310 3.34 -3.14 14.57
C PHE A 310 3.15 -4.12 13.40
N THR A 311 3.31 -3.62 12.18
CA THR A 311 3.02 -4.36 10.95
C THR A 311 4.18 -4.23 9.96
N VAL A 312 4.57 -5.34 9.34
CA VAL A 312 5.60 -5.40 8.28
C VAL A 312 4.96 -5.88 6.98
N LEU A 313 5.15 -5.16 5.89
CA LEU A 313 4.48 -5.42 4.61
C LEU A 313 5.31 -6.26 3.63
N GLN A 314 6.43 -6.83 4.08
CA GLN A 314 7.26 -7.77 3.31
C GLN A 314 7.74 -8.97 4.15
N GLY A 315 6.83 -9.67 4.83
CA GLY A 315 7.21 -10.82 5.66
C GLY A 315 8.08 -10.38 6.85
N HIS A 316 9.27 -10.97 6.95
CA HIS A 316 10.28 -10.59 7.95
C HIS A 316 11.28 -9.53 7.44
N ILE A 317 11.06 -9.00 6.24
CA ILE A 317 11.94 -8.00 5.63
C ILE A 317 11.38 -6.60 5.98
N PRO A 318 12.12 -5.76 6.72
CA PRO A 318 11.67 -4.46 7.21
C PRO A 318 11.72 -3.36 6.13
N ALA A 319 11.18 -3.65 4.95
CA ALA A 319 11.19 -2.73 3.81
C ALA A 319 10.11 -1.64 3.90
N LEU A 320 8.92 -1.99 4.39
CA LEU A 320 7.82 -1.07 4.64
C LEU A 320 7.04 -1.55 5.86
N MET A 321 6.86 -0.65 6.82
CA MET A 321 6.35 -0.95 8.15
C MET A 321 5.46 0.18 8.67
N SER A 322 4.54 -0.15 9.57
CA SER A 322 3.72 0.81 10.32
C SER A 322 3.57 0.38 11.77
N GLY A 323 3.35 1.33 12.67
CA GLY A 323 2.99 1.03 14.06
C GLY A 323 2.81 2.30 14.89
N SER A 324 2.11 2.20 16.01
CA SER A 324 2.02 3.27 17.00
C SER A 324 3.37 3.45 17.71
N GLN A 325 3.54 4.57 18.41
CA GLN A 325 4.74 4.82 19.22
C GLN A 325 5.06 3.66 20.18
N GLU A 326 4.03 3.14 20.87
CA GLU A 326 4.13 2.05 21.84
C GLU A 326 4.52 0.74 21.17
N GLU A 327 3.98 0.50 19.97
CA GLU A 327 4.24 -0.71 19.20
C GLU A 327 5.65 -0.74 18.61
N TRP A 328 6.16 0.39 18.13
CA TRP A 328 7.58 0.55 17.79
C TRP A 328 8.48 0.36 19.01
N ALA A 329 8.10 0.90 20.18
CA ALA A 329 8.84 0.70 21.43
C ALA A 329 8.89 -0.78 21.83
N ARG A 330 7.74 -1.46 21.79
CA ARG A 330 7.61 -2.89 22.08
C ARG A 330 8.47 -3.72 21.13
N MET A 331 8.38 -3.44 19.83
CA MET A 331 9.11 -4.18 18.80
C MET A 331 10.62 -4.04 18.95
N SER A 332 11.13 -2.85 19.28
CA SER A 332 12.56 -2.63 19.53
C SER A 332 13.13 -3.57 20.60
N ARG A 333 12.35 -3.88 21.64
CA ARG A 333 12.76 -4.81 22.72
C ARG A 333 12.67 -6.25 22.25
N LEU A 334 11.56 -6.62 21.60
CA LEU A 334 11.32 -7.98 21.13
C LEU A 334 12.35 -8.42 20.08
N LEU A 335 12.73 -7.55 19.16
CA LEU A 335 13.77 -7.86 18.16
C LEU A 335 15.10 -8.16 18.83
N VAL A 336 15.47 -7.39 19.85
CA VAL A 336 16.75 -7.57 20.55
C VAL A 336 16.73 -8.84 21.41
N GLU A 337 15.61 -9.13 22.05
CA GLU A 337 15.39 -10.40 22.76
C GLU A 337 15.46 -11.59 21.80
N SER A 338 14.80 -11.51 20.66
CA SER A 338 14.84 -12.51 19.59
C SER A 338 16.28 -12.72 19.10
N ALA A 339 17.01 -11.63 18.83
CA ALA A 339 18.40 -11.67 18.40
C ALA A 339 19.29 -12.41 19.42
N VAL A 340 19.16 -12.09 20.71
CA VAL A 340 19.90 -12.77 21.80
C VAL A 340 19.52 -14.25 21.91
N MET A 341 18.26 -14.62 21.65
CA MET A 341 17.86 -16.02 21.64
C MET A 341 18.47 -16.79 20.47
N LEU A 342 18.56 -16.19 19.29
CA LEU A 342 19.19 -16.80 18.12
C LEU A 342 20.67 -17.12 18.34
N THR A 343 21.37 -16.36 19.19
CA THR A 343 22.79 -16.64 19.52
C THR A 343 22.99 -17.91 20.34
N ARG A 344 21.92 -18.45 20.93
CA ARG A 344 21.93 -19.71 21.69
C ARG A 344 21.77 -20.94 20.81
N GLN A 345 21.51 -20.76 19.52
CA GLN A 345 21.44 -21.87 18.56
C GLN A 345 22.83 -22.50 18.37
N THR A 346 22.86 -23.79 18.06
CA THR A 346 24.11 -24.54 17.81
C THR A 346 24.06 -25.13 16.39
N PRO A 347 25.00 -24.77 15.49
CA PRO A 347 26.07 -23.79 15.70
C PRO A 347 25.54 -22.36 15.84
N MET A 348 26.26 -21.52 16.59
CA MET A 348 25.93 -20.11 16.74
C MET A 348 26.02 -19.41 15.37
N PRO A 349 25.01 -18.62 14.96
CA PRO A 349 25.06 -17.88 13.70
C PRO A 349 26.24 -16.90 13.66
N ALA A 350 26.89 -16.75 12.49
CA ALA A 350 27.97 -15.78 12.30
C ALA A 350 27.46 -14.32 12.24
N LEU A 351 26.17 -14.14 11.94
CA LEU A 351 25.48 -12.85 11.82
C LEU A 351 24.04 -13.00 12.31
N VAL A 352 23.56 -12.04 13.10
CA VAL A 352 22.16 -11.89 13.50
C VAL A 352 21.74 -10.43 13.26
N SER A 353 21.31 -10.15 12.03
CA SER A 353 20.67 -8.87 11.67
C SER A 353 19.25 -8.77 12.27
N ASP A 354 18.67 -7.58 12.21
CA ASP A 354 17.30 -7.38 12.66
C ASP A 354 16.27 -8.14 11.80
N MET A 355 16.57 -8.40 10.52
CA MET A 355 15.79 -9.32 9.69
C MET A 355 15.75 -10.74 10.25
N HIS A 356 16.90 -11.26 10.73
CA HIS A 356 16.94 -12.59 11.36
C HIS A 356 16.14 -12.60 12.66
N ALA A 357 16.30 -11.55 13.48
CA ALA A 357 15.52 -11.38 14.69
C ALA A 357 14.01 -11.33 14.39
N MET A 358 13.62 -10.60 13.36
CA MET A 358 12.23 -10.48 12.90
C MET A 358 11.70 -11.82 12.36
N ALA A 359 12.49 -12.56 11.60
CA ALA A 359 12.13 -13.90 11.15
C ALA A 359 11.88 -14.84 12.34
N GLY A 360 12.70 -14.75 13.40
CA GLY A 360 12.46 -15.48 14.64
C GLY A 360 11.14 -15.13 15.35
N LEU A 361 10.64 -13.89 15.18
CA LEU A 361 9.33 -13.47 15.68
C LEU A 361 8.19 -13.99 14.79
N VAL A 362 8.39 -14.00 13.47
CA VAL A 362 7.41 -14.49 12.48
C VAL A 362 7.24 -16.01 12.57
N ASP A 363 8.33 -16.77 12.60
CA ASP A 363 8.32 -18.23 12.49
C ASP A 363 7.86 -18.95 13.78
N LYS A 364 7.50 -18.21 14.84
CA LYS A 364 6.96 -18.67 16.14
C LYS A 364 7.80 -19.75 16.87
N SER A 365 8.93 -20.16 16.31
CA SER A 365 9.67 -21.38 16.68
C SER A 365 10.45 -21.26 18.00
N GLY A 366 10.70 -20.03 18.47
CA GLY A 366 11.44 -19.76 19.71
C GLY A 366 10.65 -19.09 20.84
N LEU A 367 9.52 -18.44 20.56
CA LEU A 367 8.72 -17.69 21.54
C LEU A 367 7.39 -18.39 21.80
N LYS A 368 7.46 -19.65 22.25
CA LYS A 368 6.31 -20.57 22.35
C LYS A 368 5.07 -20.08 23.13
N ASN A 369 5.13 -18.93 23.82
CA ASN A 369 4.00 -18.36 24.58
C ASN A 369 3.81 -16.83 24.40
N LYS A 370 4.42 -16.20 23.38
CA LYS A 370 4.31 -14.73 23.16
C LYS A 370 3.99 -14.32 21.72
N SER A 371 3.80 -15.26 20.80
CA SER A 371 3.94 -14.99 19.36
C SER A 371 2.66 -14.61 18.60
N GLU A 372 1.46 -14.94 19.07
CA GLU A 372 0.24 -14.63 18.30
C GLU A 372 -0.07 -13.13 18.24
N ASP A 373 0.34 -12.36 19.25
CA ASP A 373 0.27 -10.89 19.26
C ASP A 373 1.60 -10.21 18.89
N ALA A 374 2.62 -10.95 18.46
CA ALA A 374 3.95 -10.38 18.34
C ALA A 374 4.05 -9.36 17.19
N LEU A 375 3.58 -9.73 15.99
CA LEU A 375 3.82 -8.99 14.75
C LEU A 375 2.75 -9.33 13.71
N ASN A 376 2.17 -8.31 13.07
CA ASN A 376 1.38 -8.49 11.86
C ASN A 376 2.31 -8.49 10.64
N SER A 377 2.14 -9.43 9.72
CA SER A 377 3.00 -9.49 8.53
C SER A 377 2.29 -9.91 7.25
N PHE A 378 2.62 -9.21 6.15
CA PHE A 378 2.00 -9.34 4.83
C PHE A 378 3.06 -9.36 3.72
N TYR A 379 2.71 -9.82 2.51
CA TYR A 379 3.55 -9.78 1.30
C TYR A 379 3.01 -8.78 0.26
N MET A 380 3.03 -7.50 0.61
CA MET A 380 2.52 -6.41 -0.24
C MET A 380 3.63 -5.59 -0.92
N VAL A 381 4.87 -5.72 -0.47
CA VAL A 381 6.05 -5.13 -1.12
C VAL A 381 6.64 -6.13 -2.11
N ALA A 382 6.84 -5.70 -3.35
CA ALA A 382 7.47 -6.52 -4.37
C ALA A 382 8.99 -6.51 -4.24
N ASP A 383 9.63 -7.64 -4.53
CA ASP A 383 11.09 -7.67 -4.74
C ASP A 383 11.41 -7.15 -6.15
N ALA A 384 12.40 -6.25 -6.26
CA ALA A 384 12.73 -5.61 -7.52
C ALA A 384 13.37 -6.52 -8.57
N LYS A 385 13.77 -7.75 -8.22
CA LYS A 385 14.48 -8.70 -9.10
C LYS A 385 13.82 -8.86 -10.47
N ASP A 386 12.49 -8.95 -10.50
CA ASP A 386 11.74 -9.16 -11.74
C ASP A 386 11.50 -7.89 -12.55
N TYR A 387 11.59 -6.72 -11.91
CA TYR A 387 11.45 -5.41 -12.54
C TYR A 387 12.76 -4.96 -13.16
N VAL A 388 13.85 -5.15 -12.42
CA VAL A 388 15.18 -4.75 -12.86
C VAL A 388 15.61 -5.48 -14.14
N ARG A 389 15.19 -6.74 -14.32
CA ARG A 389 15.41 -7.52 -15.54
C ARG A 389 14.70 -6.94 -16.77
N THR A 390 13.60 -6.22 -16.60
CA THR A 390 12.83 -5.67 -17.72
C THR A 390 13.30 -4.27 -18.12
N LEU A 391 14.10 -3.58 -17.30
CA LEU A 391 14.60 -2.23 -17.57
C LEU A 391 15.34 -2.10 -18.91
N LYS A 392 15.98 -3.17 -19.39
CA LYS A 392 16.66 -3.20 -20.71
C LYS A 392 15.72 -3.22 -21.91
N ARG A 393 14.43 -3.52 -21.72
CA ARG A 393 13.43 -3.59 -22.81
C ARG A 393 12.71 -2.24 -22.92
N PRO A 394 12.22 -1.83 -24.10
CA PRO A 394 11.36 -0.64 -24.24
C PRO A 394 10.05 -0.76 -23.45
N THR A 395 9.47 0.38 -23.02
CA THR A 395 8.23 0.39 -22.23
C THR A 395 7.11 -0.15 -23.13
N SER A 396 6.35 -1.09 -22.60
CA SER A 396 5.28 -1.76 -23.34
C SER A 396 4.15 -2.11 -22.39
N SER A 397 2.95 -2.31 -22.93
CA SER A 397 1.76 -2.70 -22.15
C SER A 397 2.00 -3.96 -21.31
N LEU A 398 2.83 -4.90 -21.76
CA LEU A 398 3.20 -6.09 -20.99
C LEU A 398 4.07 -5.76 -19.77
N ILE A 399 4.96 -4.76 -19.87
CA ILE A 399 5.79 -4.31 -18.74
C ILE A 399 4.93 -3.50 -17.77
N CYS A 400 4.07 -2.62 -18.27
CA CYS A 400 3.14 -1.87 -17.43
C CYS A 400 2.21 -2.79 -16.65
N ARG A 401 1.75 -3.88 -17.27
CA ARG A 401 0.99 -4.93 -16.57
C ARG A 401 1.71 -5.55 -15.36
N ARG A 402 3.05 -5.52 -15.31
CA ARG A 402 3.80 -5.98 -14.12
C ARG A 402 3.73 -4.98 -12.98
N PHE A 403 3.82 -3.69 -13.31
CA PHE A 403 3.62 -2.61 -12.36
C PHE A 403 2.17 -2.49 -11.88
N THR A 404 1.21 -2.95 -12.68
CA THR A 404 -0.22 -2.92 -12.31
C THR A 404 -0.65 -4.12 -11.48
N PHE A 405 0.20 -5.14 -11.31
CA PHE A 405 -0.06 -6.15 -10.28
C PHE A 405 0.00 -5.45 -8.93
N PHE A 406 -1.10 -5.53 -8.18
CA PHE A 406 -1.33 -4.73 -6.97
C PHE A 406 -0.23 -4.96 -5.92
N ARG A 407 0.71 -4.03 -5.88
CA ARG A 407 1.84 -3.97 -4.96
C ARG A 407 1.90 -2.56 -4.42
N LEU A 408 2.04 -2.44 -3.10
CA LEU A 408 2.07 -1.15 -2.43
C LEU A 408 3.41 -0.46 -2.68
N ALA A 409 4.49 -1.22 -2.58
CA ALA A 409 5.84 -0.71 -2.78
C ALA A 409 6.72 -1.74 -3.49
N ILE A 410 7.92 -1.32 -3.87
CA ILE A 410 8.96 -2.15 -4.44
C ILE A 410 10.26 -1.98 -3.64
N HIS A 411 10.82 -3.08 -3.16
CA HIS A 411 12.07 -3.12 -2.41
C HIS A 411 13.21 -3.48 -3.36
N VAL A 412 14.10 -2.52 -3.59
CA VAL A 412 15.28 -2.62 -4.46
C VAL A 412 16.48 -3.08 -3.63
N SER A 413 16.33 -4.24 -2.99
CA SER A 413 17.30 -4.82 -2.05
C SER A 413 18.64 -5.16 -2.70
N HIS A 414 19.69 -5.35 -1.87
CA HIS A 414 21.00 -5.84 -2.35
C HIS A 414 20.85 -7.16 -3.14
N ALA A 415 20.08 -8.11 -2.59
CA ALA A 415 19.83 -9.41 -3.20
C ALA A 415 19.05 -9.31 -4.52
N SER A 416 18.09 -8.39 -4.60
CA SER A 416 17.29 -8.16 -5.80
C SER A 416 18.14 -7.69 -6.98
N LEU A 417 19.09 -6.77 -6.72
CA LEU A 417 20.00 -6.24 -7.73
C LEU A 417 21.06 -7.28 -8.12
N ALA A 418 21.67 -7.95 -7.15
CA ALA A 418 22.63 -9.03 -7.42
C ALA A 418 22.00 -10.14 -8.28
N ALA A 419 20.82 -10.63 -7.91
CA ALA A 419 20.14 -11.71 -8.63
C ALA A 419 19.46 -11.25 -9.94
N GLY A 420 19.03 -9.99 -10.01
CA GLY A 420 18.36 -9.40 -11.16
C GLY A 420 19.33 -9.09 -12.30
N LEU A 421 20.54 -8.61 -11.95
CA LEU A 421 21.51 -8.04 -12.90
C LEU A 421 22.84 -8.78 -12.95
N ALA A 422 23.06 -9.78 -12.08
CA ALA A 422 24.35 -10.43 -11.90
C ALA A 422 25.47 -9.42 -11.51
N LEU A 423 25.12 -8.41 -10.71
CA LEU A 423 26.10 -7.48 -10.13
C LEU A 423 26.88 -8.16 -9.00
N LYS A 424 28.14 -7.76 -8.83
CA LYS A 424 28.92 -8.09 -7.63
C LYS A 424 28.49 -7.19 -6.48
N ASP A 425 28.62 -7.65 -5.24
CA ASP A 425 28.20 -6.91 -4.04
C ASP A 425 28.76 -5.48 -3.99
N ALA A 426 30.02 -5.28 -4.40
CA ALA A 426 30.66 -3.97 -4.43
C ALA A 426 30.00 -2.98 -5.42
N ASP A 427 29.41 -3.50 -6.50
CA ASP A 427 28.76 -2.70 -7.56
C ASP A 427 27.29 -2.42 -7.25
N VAL A 428 26.65 -3.24 -6.41
CA VAL A 428 25.22 -3.10 -6.13
C VAL A 428 24.92 -1.74 -5.49
N GLU A 429 25.72 -1.34 -4.49
CA GLU A 429 25.49 -0.11 -3.76
C GLU A 429 25.68 1.14 -4.63
N THR A 430 26.67 1.13 -5.52
CA THR A 430 26.95 2.24 -6.44
C THR A 430 25.89 2.36 -7.55
N GLN A 431 25.32 1.24 -7.98
CA GLN A 431 24.32 1.20 -9.05
C GLN A 431 22.87 1.37 -8.57
N ARG A 432 22.60 1.14 -7.28
CA ARG A 432 21.25 1.17 -6.71
C ARG A 432 20.47 2.46 -7.01
N PRO A 433 21.01 3.69 -6.82
CA PRO A 433 20.27 4.91 -7.09
C PRO A 433 19.75 4.99 -8.52
N HIS A 434 20.58 4.56 -9.47
CA HIS A 434 20.25 4.54 -10.89
C HIS A 434 19.08 3.59 -11.18
N PHE A 435 19.14 2.38 -10.63
CA PHE A 435 18.07 1.39 -10.82
C PHE A 435 16.78 1.76 -10.11
N MET A 436 16.86 2.36 -8.93
CA MET A 436 15.69 2.90 -8.23
C MET A 436 14.99 3.95 -9.10
N ASN A 437 15.74 4.94 -9.59
CA ASN A 437 15.18 6.01 -10.40
C ASN A 437 14.59 5.48 -11.72
N GLN A 438 15.31 4.61 -12.44
CA GLN A 438 14.79 4.01 -13.69
C GLN A 438 13.54 3.16 -13.48
N THR A 439 13.48 2.41 -12.39
CA THR A 439 12.31 1.58 -12.07
C THR A 439 11.09 2.46 -11.81
N MET A 440 11.28 3.58 -11.13
CA MET A 440 10.20 4.49 -10.80
C MET A 440 9.76 5.36 -11.96
N GLU A 441 10.68 5.93 -12.76
CA GLU A 441 10.28 6.68 -13.96
C GLU A 441 9.45 5.81 -14.90
N ARG A 442 9.82 4.53 -15.06
CA ARG A 442 9.00 3.58 -15.80
C ARG A 442 7.64 3.29 -15.18
N PHE A 443 7.57 3.20 -13.85
CA PHE A 443 6.30 3.06 -13.15
C PHE A 443 5.37 4.25 -13.45
N TRP A 444 5.89 5.47 -13.38
CA TRP A 444 5.15 6.69 -13.66
C TRP A 444 4.70 6.78 -15.12
N GLU A 445 5.58 6.46 -16.09
CA GLU A 445 5.22 6.34 -17.51
C GLU A 445 4.03 5.38 -17.71
N CYS A 446 4.05 4.24 -17.03
CA CYS A 446 2.98 3.26 -17.13
C CYS A 446 1.65 3.77 -16.56
N LEU A 447 1.66 4.57 -15.48
CA LEU A 447 0.45 5.20 -14.97
C LEU A 447 -0.12 6.25 -15.92
N GLU A 448 0.73 7.00 -16.60
CA GLU A 448 0.33 7.99 -17.61
C GLU A 448 -0.28 7.31 -18.84
N MET A 449 0.28 6.17 -19.29
CA MET A 449 -0.25 5.40 -20.41
C MET A 449 -1.64 4.78 -20.16
N GLU A 450 -1.98 4.49 -18.90
CA GLU A 450 -3.28 3.91 -18.53
C GLU A 450 -4.38 4.95 -18.34
N ASN A 451 -4.02 6.23 -18.21
CA ASN A 451 -4.94 7.36 -18.07
C ASN A 451 -4.73 8.39 -19.21
N PRO A 452 -4.95 8.01 -20.48
CA PRO A 452 -4.71 8.88 -21.63
C PRO A 452 -5.63 10.10 -21.71
#